data_AF-A0AAX2K5L6-F1
#
_entry.id   AF-A0AAX2K5L6-F1
#
_cell.length_a   1.000
_cell.length_b   1.000
_cell.length_c   1.000
_cell.angle_alpha   90.00
_cell.angle_beta   90.00
_cell.angle_gamma   90.00
#
_symmetry.space_group_name_H-M   'P 1'
#
loop_
_entity.id
_entity.type
_entity.pdbx_description
1 polymer ?
#
loop_
_entity_poly.entity_id
_entity_poly.type
_entity_poly.pdbx_seq_one_letter_code
_entity_poly.pdbx_strand_id
1 'polypeptide(L)'
;MSKAITEVHEIKVYNESTRLFLVKSFYCYELYISNMQEYMGDRFVKMVEDRIYMDDVFDKVIENSKEGFNKFLKECKSSGSIRDVLFDEVKVNLRHMHNVIFNSN
;
A
#
# COMPACT_ATOMS: atom_id res chain seq x y z
N MET A 1 -18.58 -25.33 8.73
CA MET A 1 -17.27 -24.68 8.52
C MET A 1 -17.32 -24.01 7.16
N SER A 2 -17.51 -22.68 7.11
CA SER A 2 -17.43 -21.96 5.84
C SER A 2 -15.97 -21.99 5.37
N LYS A 3 -15.74 -22.47 4.14
CA LYS A 3 -14.46 -22.24 3.48
C LYS A 3 -14.37 -20.73 3.26
N ALA A 4 -13.52 -20.04 4.01
CA ALA A 4 -13.12 -18.70 3.64
C ALA A 4 -12.52 -18.79 2.24
N ILE A 5 -13.21 -18.22 1.25
CA ILE A 5 -12.64 -18.00 -0.07
C ILE A 5 -11.66 -16.86 0.14
N THR A 6 -10.38 -17.20 0.34
CA THR A 6 -9.32 -16.19 0.31
C THR A 6 -9.17 -15.79 -1.15
N GLU A 7 -9.68 -14.62 -1.54
CA GLU A 7 -9.35 -14.05 -2.85
C GLU A 7 -7.84 -13.81 -2.90
N VAL A 8 -7.17 -14.55 -3.78
CA VAL A 8 -5.76 -14.36 -4.06
C VAL A 8 -5.67 -13.34 -5.18
N HIS A 9 -5.25 -12.12 -4.86
CA HIS A 9 -5.01 -11.08 -5.86
C HIS A 9 -3.56 -11.10 -6.32
N GLU A 10 -3.38 -11.32 -7.62
CA GLU A 10 -2.07 -11.28 -8.26
C GLU A 10 -1.73 -9.84 -8.63
N ILE A 11 -0.72 -9.29 -7.97
CA ILE A 11 -0.15 -7.99 -8.29
C ILE A 11 0.98 -8.22 -9.29
N LYS A 12 0.83 -7.67 -10.49
CA LYS A 12 1.89 -7.70 -11.51
C LYS A 12 2.75 -6.47 -11.39
N VAL A 13 4.06 -6.70 -11.24
CA VAL A 13 5.05 -5.63 -11.20
C VAL A 13 6.19 -5.86 -12.18
N TYR A 14 6.69 -4.79 -12.78
CA TYR A 14 7.64 -4.88 -13.89
C TYR A 14 9.09 -5.08 -13.44
N ASN A 15 9.44 -4.67 -12.23
CA ASN A 15 10.79 -4.85 -11.70
C ASN A 15 10.81 -5.13 -10.20
N GLU A 16 11.91 -5.69 -9.72
CA GLU A 16 12.07 -6.06 -8.32
C GLU A 16 12.03 -4.85 -7.38
N SER A 17 12.66 -3.73 -7.76
CA SER A 17 12.65 -2.51 -6.94
C SER A 17 11.23 -2.03 -6.65
N THR A 18 10.37 -2.05 -7.67
CA THR A 18 8.95 -1.70 -7.58
C THR A 18 8.20 -2.70 -6.72
N ARG A 19 8.45 -4.02 -6.89
CA ARG A 19 7.88 -5.06 -6.03
C ARG A 19 8.19 -4.84 -4.55
N LEU A 20 9.46 -4.62 -4.23
CA LEU A 20 9.91 -4.45 -2.85
C LEU A 20 9.44 -3.12 -2.27
N PHE A 21 9.41 -2.05 -3.07
CA PHE A 21 8.85 -0.78 -2.66
C PHE A 21 7.35 -0.88 -2.35
N LEU A 22 6.61 -1.65 -3.17
CA LEU A 22 5.21 -1.90 -2.96
C LEU A 22 4.96 -2.65 -1.64
N VAL A 23 5.73 -3.70 -1.36
CA VAL A 23 5.66 -4.43 -0.08
C VAL A 23 5.88 -3.47 1.11
N LYS A 24 6.91 -2.62 1.06
CA LYS A 24 7.15 -1.61 2.10
C LYS A 24 5.99 -0.61 2.21
N SER A 25 5.47 -0.16 1.08
CA SER A 25 4.36 0.79 1.01
C SER A 25 3.08 0.21 1.61
N PHE A 26 2.85 -1.09 1.44
CA PHE A 26 1.72 -1.78 2.05
C PHE A 26 1.81 -1.79 3.57
N TYR A 27 2.98 -2.07 4.15
CA TYR A 27 3.16 -1.95 5.60
C TYR A 27 2.88 -0.52 6.11
N CYS A 28 3.35 0.50 5.38
CA CYS A 28 3.07 1.89 5.74
C CYS A 28 1.58 2.24 5.62
N TYR A 29 0.90 1.71 4.61
CA TYR A 29 -0.52 1.90 4.39
C TYR A 29 -1.37 1.19 5.47
N GLU A 30 -1.08 -0.06 5.79
CA GLU A 30 -1.77 -0.81 6.86
C GLU A 30 -1.64 -0.10 8.22
N LEU A 31 -0.45 0.41 8.53
CA LEU A 31 -0.24 1.22 9.73
C LEU A 31 -1.08 2.49 9.71
N TYR A 32 -1.14 3.19 8.57
CA TYR A 32 -1.95 4.39 8.42
C TYR A 32 -3.44 4.10 8.66
N ILE A 33 -3.97 3.05 8.02
CA ILE A 33 -5.37 2.63 8.18
C ILE A 33 -5.68 2.24 9.62
N SER A 34 -4.79 1.47 10.27
CA SER A 34 -4.95 1.06 11.67
C SER A 34 -5.03 2.27 12.60
N ASN A 35 -4.13 3.25 12.43
CA ASN A 35 -4.15 4.49 13.19
C ASN A 35 -5.42 5.30 12.91
N MET A 36 -5.84 5.35 11.65
CA MET A 36 -7.06 6.08 11.27
C MET A 36 -8.30 5.46 11.92
N GLN A 37 -8.38 4.13 11.95
CA GLN A 37 -9.47 3.41 12.61
C GLN A 37 -9.49 3.69 14.13
N GLU A 38 -8.33 3.71 14.78
CA GLU A 38 -8.21 4.01 16.21
C GLU A 38 -8.63 5.45 16.55
N TYR A 39 -8.15 6.43 15.78
CA TYR A 39 -8.31 7.85 16.12
C TYR A 39 -9.56 8.52 15.55
N MET A 40 -10.12 8.00 14.45
CA MET A 40 -11.27 8.67 13.78
C MET A 40 -12.64 8.13 14.20
N GLY A 41 -12.71 6.94 14.80
CA GLY A 41 -13.97 6.31 15.21
C GLY A 41 -14.99 6.31 14.08
N ASP A 42 -16.18 6.87 14.32
CA ASP A 42 -17.30 6.88 13.36
C ASP A 42 -16.99 7.58 12.03
N ARG A 43 -15.99 8.46 11.98
CA ARG A 43 -15.59 9.14 10.73
C ARG A 43 -14.70 8.27 9.84
N PHE A 44 -14.18 7.16 10.35
CA PHE A 44 -13.25 6.28 9.63
C PHE A 44 -13.83 5.84 8.29
N VAL A 45 -15.04 5.26 8.28
CA VAL A 45 -15.70 4.74 7.09
C VAL A 45 -15.84 5.81 6.02
N LYS A 46 -16.34 6.99 6.42
CA LYS A 46 -16.49 8.13 5.50
C LYS A 46 -15.17 8.55 4.85
N MET A 47 -14.07 8.52 5.60
CA MET A 47 -12.76 8.93 5.10
C MET A 47 -12.10 7.88 4.21
N VAL A 48 -12.25 6.58 4.52
CA VAL A 48 -11.73 5.53 3.63
C VAL A 48 -12.51 5.48 2.32
N GLU A 49 -13.79 5.82 2.31
CA GLU A 49 -14.60 5.89 1.07
C GLU A 49 -14.35 7.16 0.25
N ASP A 50 -13.78 8.21 0.85
CA ASP A 50 -13.47 9.46 0.16
C ASP A 50 -12.26 9.27 -0.78
N ARG A 51 -12.56 9.22 -2.08
CA ARG A 51 -11.55 8.98 -3.12
C ARG A 51 -10.51 10.09 -3.23
N ILE A 52 -10.86 11.34 -2.94
CA ILE A 52 -9.92 12.46 -3.04
C ILE A 52 -8.97 12.38 -1.84
N TYR A 53 -9.53 12.20 -0.65
CA TYR A 53 -8.74 12.02 0.57
C TYR A 53 -7.79 10.84 0.46
N MET A 54 -8.27 9.68 0.01
CA MET A 54 -7.43 8.49 -0.10
C MET A 54 -6.35 8.62 -1.17
N ASP A 55 -6.56 9.41 -2.24
CA ASP A 55 -5.49 9.66 -3.20
C ASP A 55 -4.32 10.44 -2.59
N ASP A 56 -4.63 11.47 -1.79
CA ASP A 56 -3.62 12.22 -1.02
C ASP A 56 -2.91 11.31 0.00
N VAL A 57 -3.62 10.35 0.58
CA VAL A 57 -3.04 9.36 1.49
C VAL A 57 -2.06 8.45 0.76
N PHE A 58 -2.38 7.97 -0.45
CA PHE A 58 -1.46 7.13 -1.22
C PHE A 58 -0.17 7.88 -1.57
N ASP A 59 -0.25 9.15 -1.93
CA ASP A 59 0.93 9.97 -2.18
C ASP A 59 1.81 10.10 -0.92
N LYS A 60 1.19 10.35 0.24
CA LYS A 60 1.91 10.40 1.52
C LYS A 60 2.54 9.06 1.91
N VAL A 61 1.83 7.95 1.68
CA VAL A 61 2.35 6.61 1.92
C VAL A 61 3.58 6.36 1.05
N ILE A 62 3.53 6.72 -0.23
CA ILE A 62 4.67 6.60 -1.15
C ILE A 62 5.83 7.43 -0.66
N GLU A 63 5.62 8.72 -0.33
CA GLU A 63 6.69 9.58 0.18
C GLU A 63 7.32 9.04 1.46
N ASN A 64 6.51 8.63 2.44
CA ASN A 64 7.00 8.04 3.69
C ASN A 64 7.75 6.71 3.45
N SER A 65 7.33 5.94 2.44
CA SER A 65 7.96 4.66 2.11
C SER A 65 9.34 4.82 1.47
N LYS A 66 9.67 6.00 0.93
CA LYS A 66 11.03 6.31 0.48
C LYS A 66 12.02 6.29 1.64
N GLU A 67 11.57 6.71 2.83
CA GLU A 67 12.40 6.72 4.02
C GLU A 67 12.77 5.28 4.45
N GLY A 68 14.07 5.05 4.62
CA GLY A 68 14.58 3.74 4.99
C GLY A 68 14.46 2.66 3.90
N PHE A 69 14.03 2.98 2.67
CA PHE A 69 13.91 1.98 1.61
C PHE A 69 15.25 1.34 1.26
N ASN A 70 16.33 2.13 1.18
CA ASN A 70 17.68 1.59 0.94
C ASN A 70 18.14 0.61 2.03
N LYS A 71 17.69 0.80 3.28
CA LYS A 71 17.96 -0.14 4.37
C LYS A 71 17.15 -1.43 4.17
N PHE A 72 15.87 -1.29 3.85
CA PHE A 72 15.00 -2.42 3.55
C PHE A 72 15.52 -3.28 2.38
N LEU A 73 16.00 -2.65 1.29
CA LEU A 73 16.61 -3.37 0.17
C LEU A 73 17.81 -4.23 0.60
N LYS A 74 18.66 -3.72 1.51
CA LYS A 74 19.79 -4.48 2.07
C LYS A 74 19.33 -5.67 2.91
N GLU A 75 18.29 -5.48 3.72
CA GLU A 75 17.69 -6.54 4.54
C GLU A 75 17.11 -7.66 3.64
N CYS A 76 16.52 -7.28 2.51
CA CYS A 76 16.04 -8.21 1.48
C CYS A 76 17.15 -8.80 0.59
N LYS A 77 18.43 -8.42 0.78
CA LYS A 77 19.57 -8.80 -0.06
C LYS A 77 19.36 -8.47 -1.55
N SER A 78 18.58 -7.44 -1.86
CA SER A 78 18.35 -6.98 -3.23
C SER A 78 19.38 -5.92 -3.63
N SER A 79 19.78 -5.95 -4.90
CA SER A 79 20.60 -4.91 -5.54
C SER A 79 19.75 -3.80 -6.18
N GLY A 80 18.44 -3.78 -5.91
CA GLY A 80 17.53 -2.77 -6.42
C GLY A 80 17.86 -1.36 -5.93
N SER A 81 17.12 -0.38 -6.45
CA SER A 81 17.33 1.03 -6.16
C SER A 81 16.01 1.77 -6.17
N ILE A 82 15.91 2.80 -5.32
CA ILE A 82 14.77 3.73 -5.34
C ILE A 82 14.59 4.41 -6.70
N ARG A 83 15.67 4.54 -7.48
CA ARG A 83 15.65 5.16 -8.81
C ARG A 83 14.94 4.29 -9.86
N ASP A 84 14.87 2.98 -9.62
CA ASP A 84 14.25 2.03 -10.53
C ASP A 84 12.77 1.76 -10.16
N VAL A 85 12.27 2.42 -9.12
CA VAL A 85 10.89 2.27 -8.66
C VAL A 85 9.95 3.03 -9.59
N LEU A 86 8.93 2.33 -10.07
CA LEU A 86 7.84 2.90 -10.86
C LEU A 86 6.73 3.37 -9.91
N PHE A 87 6.80 4.61 -9.44
CA PHE A 87 5.88 5.13 -8.42
C PHE A 87 4.41 5.17 -8.88
N ASP A 88 4.14 5.42 -10.16
CA ASP A 88 2.78 5.39 -10.71
C ASP A 88 2.15 4.00 -10.55
N GLU A 89 2.94 2.95 -10.80
CA GLU A 89 2.52 1.57 -10.62
C GLU A 89 2.31 1.24 -9.15
N VAL A 90 3.15 1.75 -8.25
CA VAL A 90 2.94 1.63 -6.81
C VAL A 90 1.60 2.25 -6.41
N LYS A 91 1.30 3.46 -6.90
CA LYS A 91 0.04 4.17 -6.59
C LYS A 91 -1.19 3.42 -7.12
N VAL A 92 -1.13 2.90 -8.35
CA VAL A 92 -2.19 2.07 -8.93
C VAL A 92 -2.45 0.83 -8.07
N ASN A 93 -1.40 0.15 -7.63
CA ASN A 93 -1.53 -1.06 -6.81
C ASN A 93 -2.03 -0.76 -5.39
N LEU A 94 -1.61 0.34 -4.76
CA LEU A 94 -2.16 0.81 -3.48
C LEU A 94 -3.67 1.07 -3.58
N ARG A 95 -4.10 1.78 -4.62
CA ARG A 95 -5.51 2.05 -4.88
C ARG A 95 -6.30 0.76 -5.12
N HIS A 96 -5.74 -0.17 -5.88
CA HIS A 96 -6.39 -1.46 -6.13
C HIS A 96 -6.58 -2.24 -4.83
N MET A 97 -5.54 -2.35 -4.01
CA MET A 97 -5.61 -3.03 -2.71
C MET A 97 -6.61 -2.35 -1.77
N HIS A 98 -6.62 -1.02 -1.70
CA HIS A 98 -7.63 -0.28 -0.95
C HIS A 98 -9.06 -0.64 -1.39
N ASN A 99 -9.32 -0.70 -2.69
CA ASN A 99 -10.62 -1.10 -3.22
C ASN A 99 -10.97 -2.55 -2.88
N VAL A 100 -9.99 -3.46 -2.88
CA VAL A 100 -10.22 -4.84 -2.44
C VAL A 100 -10.62 -4.88 -0.95
N ILE A 101 -9.95 -4.11 -0.10
CA ILE A 101 -10.23 -4.13 1.34
C ILE A 101 -11.60 -3.51 1.67
N PHE A 102 -11.94 -2.39 1.03
CA PHE A 102 -13.08 -1.55 1.43
C PHE A 102 -14.24 -1.50 0.44
N ASN A 103 -14.04 -1.91 -0.82
CA ASN A 103 -15.07 -1.87 -1.88
C ASN A 103 -15.46 -3.26 -2.41
N SER A 104 -15.09 -4.34 -1.72
CA SER A 104 -15.56 -5.70 -2.02
C SER A 104 -17.01 -5.85 -1.53
N ASN A 105 -17.96 -5.53 -2.42
CA ASN A 105 -19.38 -5.88 -2.30
C ASN A 105 -19.59 -7.38 -2.54
#